data_AF-X1VPS6-F1
#
_entry.id   AF-X1VPS6-F1
#
_cell.length_a   1.000
_cell.length_b   1.000
_cell.length_c   1.000
_cell.angle_alpha   90.00
_cell.angle_beta   90.00
_cell.angle_gamma   90.00
#
_symmetry.space_group_name_H-M   'P 1'
#
loop_
_entity.id
_entity.type
_entity.pdbx_description
1 polymer ?
#
loop_
_entity_poly.entity_id
_entity_poly.type
_entity_poly.pdbx_seq_one_letter_code
_entity_poly.pdbx_strand_id
1 'polypeptide(L)' 'DERMVSIRNNMAKIKHKIVVISGKGGVGKTTVAVNLAMSLASVGLRVGILDVDITGPNVNKMLG' A
#
# COMPACT_ATOMS: atom_id res chain seq x y z
N ASP A 1 20.79 -13.13 6.31
CA ASP A 1 20.51 -12.64 4.95
C ASP A 1 20.51 -11.14 4.83
N GLU A 2 21.43 -10.61 4.02
CA GLU A 2 21.56 -9.19 3.66
C GLU A 2 20.23 -8.58 3.17
N ARG A 3 19.40 -9.37 2.47
CA ARG A 3 18.06 -8.97 2.01
C ARG A 3 17.17 -8.48 3.15
N MET A 4 17.14 -9.20 4.27
CA MET A 4 16.27 -8.85 5.40
C MET A 4 16.74 -7.57 6.10
N VAL A 5 18.05 -7.34 6.14
CA VAL A 5 18.64 -6.10 6.67
C VAL A 5 18.25 -4.91 5.79
N SER A 6 18.34 -5.05 4.47
CA SER A 6 17.92 -4.01 3.52
C SER A 6 16.43 -3.67 3.65
N ILE A 7 15.55 -4.68 3.74
CA ILE A 7 14.11 -4.46 3.96
C ILE A 7 13.87 -3.67 5.26
N ARG A 8 14.50 -4.08 6.37
CA ARG A 8 14.37 -3.36 7.65
C ARG A 8 14.81 -1.90 7.56
N ASN A 9 15.96 -1.64 6.93
CA ASN A 9 16.48 -0.29 6.76
C ASN A 9 15.57 0.60 5.88
N ASN A 10 14.97 0.03 4.83
CA ASN A 10 14.02 0.76 4.00
C ASN A 10 12.71 1.03 4.75
N MET A 11 12.18 0.04 5.46
CA MET A 11 10.94 0.18 6.23
C MET A 11 11.08 1.05 7.47
N ALA A 12 12.30 1.28 7.97
CA ALA A 12 12.58 2.21 9.07
C ALA A 12 12.39 3.68 8.67
N LYS A 13 12.51 4.01 7.37
CA LYS A 13 12.29 5.37 6.84
C LYS A 13 10.80 5.75 6.77
N ILE A 14 9.91 4.76 6.84
CA ILE A 14 8.46 4.94 6.74
C ILE A 14 7.86 5.11 8.14
N LYS A 15 7.39 6.33 8.44
CA LYS A 15 6.84 6.70 9.76
C LYS A 15 5.58 5.90 10.13
N HIS A 16 4.65 5.76 9.18
CA HIS A 16 3.37 5.08 9.39
C HIS A 16 3.17 3.98 8.35
N LYS A 17 2.81 2.79 8.80
CA LYS A 17 2.60 1.59 7.98
C LYS A 17 1.16 1.12 8.20
N ILE A 18 0.30 1.28 7.20
CA ILE A 18 -1.12 0.93 7.27
C ILE A 18 -1.32 -0.29 6.38
N VAL A 19 -1.93 -1.34 6.92
CA VAL A 19 -2.24 -2.57 6.19
C VAL A 19 -3.75 -2.67 6.03
N VAL A 20 -4.22 -2.78 4.78
CA VAL A 20 -5.64 -2.96 4.46
C VAL A 20 -5.86 -4.42 4.07
N ILE A 21 -6.58 -5.16 4.92
CA ILE A 21 -6.87 -6.60 4.75
C ILE A 21 -8.38 -6.87 4.79
N SER A 22 -8.78 -8.05 4.34
CA SER A 22 -10.16 -8.53 4.42
C SER A 22 -10.21 -10.05 4.22
N GLY A 23 -11.21 -10.71 4.80
CA GLY A 23 -11.38 -12.15 4.67
C GLY A 23 -11.95 -12.67 3.34
N LYS A 24 -12.39 -11.80 2.41
CA LYS A 24 -13.04 -12.23 1.15
C LYS A 24 -12.64 -11.37 -0.06
N GLY A 25 -12.68 -11.96 -1.25
CA GLY A 25 -12.55 -11.24 -2.53
C GLY A 25 -13.75 -10.32 -2.82
N GLY A 26 -13.54 -9.24 -3.57
CA GLY A 26 -14.63 -8.35 -4.02
C GLY A 26 -15.19 -7.36 -2.99
N VAL A 27 -14.69 -7.32 -1.75
CA VAL A 27 -15.20 -6.42 -0.69
C VAL A 27 -14.67 -4.98 -0.76
N GLY A 28 -13.93 -4.61 -1.81
CA GLY A 28 -13.43 -3.24 -1.99
C GLY A 28 -12.14 -2.88 -1.26
N LYS A 29 -11.32 -3.85 -0.80
CA LYS A 29 -10.01 -3.58 -0.18
C LYS A 29 -9.13 -2.60 -0.98
N THR A 30 -8.93 -2.88 -2.27
CA THR A 30 -8.09 -2.05 -3.14
C THR A 30 -8.68 -0.66 -3.28
N THR A 31 -10.00 -0.56 -3.41
CA THR A 31 -10.72 0.73 -3.45
C THR A 31 -10.47 1.55 -2.20
N VAL A 32 -10.56 0.93 -1.01
CA VAL A 32 -10.29 1.62 0.26
C VAL A 32 -8.81 2.02 0.37
N ALA A 33 -7.88 1.11 0.02
CA ALA A 33 -6.45 1.38 0.09
C ALA A 33 -6.02 2.54 -0.82
N VAL A 34 -6.50 2.55 -2.07
CA VAL A 34 -6.22 3.62 -3.05
C VAL A 34 -6.80 4.95 -2.59
N ASN A 35 -8.08 4.99 -2.19
CA ASN A 35 -8.70 6.25 -1.74
C ASN A 35 -8.06 6.80 -0.46
N LEU A 36 -7.68 5.92 0.47
CA LEU A 36 -6.94 6.34 1.67
C LEU A 36 -5.58 6.94 1.29
N ALA A 37 -4.84 6.30 0.39
CA ALA A 37 -3.56 6.82 -0.08
C ALA A 37 -3.70 8.18 -0.78
N MET A 38 -4.71 8.33 -1.65
CA MET A 38 -5.00 9.58 -2.34
C MET A 38 -5.44 10.70 -1.39
N SER A 39 -6.26 10.38 -0.38
CA SER A 39 -6.68 11.35 0.64
C SER A 39 -5.51 11.83 1.51
N LEU A 40 -4.61 10.93 1.91
CA LEU A 40 -3.40 11.31 2.63
C LEU A 40 -2.45 12.15 1.76
N ALA A 41 -2.34 11.81 0.48
CA ALA A 41 -1.54 12.58 -0.48
C ALA A 41 -2.14 13.97 -0.73
N SER A 42 -3.48 14.10 -0.80
CA SER A 42 -4.17 15.37 -1.06
C SER A 42 -4.00 16.38 0.08
N VAL A 43 -3.77 15.92 1.32
CA VAL A 43 -3.41 16.77 2.45
C VAL A 43 -1.91 17.03 2.58
N GLY A 44 -1.12 16.73 1.55
CA GLY A 44 0.30 17.07 1.44
C GLY A 44 1.27 16.07 2.07
N LEU A 45 0.82 14.87 2.45
CA LEU A 45 1.71 13.84 2.98
C LEU A 45 2.45 13.09 1.85
N ARG A 46 3.67 12.64 2.14
CA ARG A 46 4.39 11.70 1.26
C ARG A 46 3.84 10.29 1.49
N VAL A 47 3.15 9.76 0.49
CA VAL A 47 2.46 8.48 0.57
C VAL A 47 3.03 7.52 -0.48
N GLY A 48 3.19 6.26 -0.09
CA GLY A 48 3.43 5.15 -1.00
C GLY A 48 2.33 4.12 -0.85
N ILE A 49 1.97 3.46 -1.93
CA ILE A 49 1.04 2.31 -1.94
C ILE A 49 1.79 1.08 -2.45
N LEU A 50 1.56 -0.05 -1.79
CA LEU A 50 2.14 -1.34 -2.17
C LEU A 50 0.98 -2.33 -2.34
N ASP A 51 0.81 -2.84 -3.55
CA ASP A 51 -0.08 -3.96 -3.81
C ASP A 51 0.67 -5.26 -3.52
N VAL A 52 0.16 -6.07 -2.59
CA VAL A 52 0.72 -7.38 -2.24
C VAL A 52 -0.02 -8.52 -2.95
N ASP A 53 -1.06 -8.21 -3.72
CA ASP A 53 -1.79 -9.17 -4.54
C ASP A 53 -1.07 -9.37 -5.88
N ILE A 54 -0.26 -10.43 -5.95
CA ILE A 54 0.58 -10.75 -7.12
C ILE A 54 -0.27 -11.29 -8.29
N THR A 55 -1.39 -11.96 -8.01
CA THR A 55 -2.17 -12.66 -9.04
C THR A 55 -3.20 -11.76 -9.73
N GLY A 56 -3.58 -10.65 -9.09
CA GLY A 56 -4.50 -9.68 -9.67
C GLY A 56 -4.25 -8.27 -9.15
N PRO A 57 -3.10 -7.63 -9.48
CA PRO A 57 -2.84 -6.27 -9.06
C PRO A 57 -3.89 -5.34 -9.66
N ASN A 58 -4.54 -4.56 -8.80
CA ASN A 58 -5.61 -3.66 -9.20
C ASN A 58 -5.30 -2.20 -8.86
N VAL A 59 -4.25 -1.94 -8.06
CA VAL A 59 -3.84 -0.57 -7.72
C VAL A 59 -3.45 0.23 -8.95
N ASN A 60 -2.65 -0.34 -9.86
CA ASN A 60 -2.25 0.33 -11.11
C ASN A 60 -3.49 0.71 -11.95
N LYS A 61 -4.41 -0.23 -12.17
CA LYS A 61 -5.65 0.03 -12.93
C LYS A 61 -6.49 1.18 -12.36
N MET A 62 -6.42 1.40 -11.04
CA MET A 62 -7.18 2.47 -10.36
C MET A 62 -6.47 3.83 -10.36
N LEU A 63 -5.15 3.86 -10.50
CA LEU A 63 -4.34 5.09 -10.47
C LEU A 63 -4.06 5.66 -11.86
N GLY A 64 -4.39 4.93 -12.94
CA GLY A 64 -4.12 5.29 -14.33
C GLY A 64 -2.81 4.69 -14.83
#